data_AF-W6NFM2-F1
#
_entry.id   AF-W6NFM2-F1
#
_cell.length_a   1.000
_cell.length_b   1.000
_cell.length_c   1.000
_cell.angle_alpha   90.00
_cell.angle_beta   90.00
_cell.angle_gamma   90.00
#
_symmetry.space_group_name_H-M   'P 1'
#
loop_
_entity.id
_entity.type
_entity.pdbx_description
1 polymer ?
#
loop_
_entity_poly.entity_id
_entity_poly.type
_entity_poly.pdbx_seq_one_letter_code
_entity_poly.pdbx_strand_id
1 'polypeptide(L)'
;MNVRRRHFGVLYHIKKSLAPLFYASETKDLSLNCLKRALMASSKDSSVGEAETLYQPTSSEGNVPLSEKIPDKDLVELLLTNGGEGRGVRKVFEELCENGNKNITRKGFLRFLQVLQRDPRLNEARHPKISERGMDSLLKSLGYPKFEESMHEPLPCYFINSSHNTYCIGLQVKGAQLFPSSSHREALADVEIYRQVLLSGCRCIELDCWDGSDGPVITHGPAAVMRMNEIPLKVGILSRQALTPLGDPRR
;
A
#
# COMPACT_ATOMS: atom_id res chain seq x y z
N MET A 1 1.03 -15.87 -11.72
CA MET A 1 1.42 -15.27 -10.42
C MET A 1 0.20 -14.56 -9.82
N ASN A 2 -0.33 -15.05 -8.70
CA ASN A 2 -1.37 -14.34 -7.95
C ASN A 2 -0.69 -13.27 -7.08
N VAL A 3 -0.52 -12.06 -7.62
CA VAL A 3 -0.09 -10.90 -6.81
C VAL A 3 -1.32 -10.45 -6.01
N ARG A 4 -1.66 -11.20 -4.96
CA ARG A 4 -2.71 -10.79 -4.02
C ARG A 4 -2.20 -9.57 -3.27
N ARG A 5 -2.88 -8.44 -3.42
CA ARG A 5 -2.68 -7.28 -2.53
C ARG A 5 -3.00 -7.74 -1.11
N ARG A 6 -1.95 -7.98 -0.33
CA ARG A 6 -2.08 -8.21 1.11
C ARG A 6 -2.43 -6.85 1.71
N HIS A 7 -3.66 -6.75 2.22
CA HIS A 7 -4.02 -5.62 3.05
C HIS A 7 -3.30 -5.83 4.38
N PHE A 8 -2.72 -4.76 4.91
CA PHE A 8 -2.01 -4.78 6.19
C PHE A 8 -2.52 -3.64 7.06
N GLY A 9 -2.36 -3.80 8.37
CA GLY A 9 -2.86 -2.83 9.33
C GLY A 9 -1.98 -1.61 9.46
N VAL A 10 -2.54 -0.58 10.07
CA VAL A 10 -1.82 0.64 10.43
C VAL A 10 -0.51 0.29 11.14
N LEU A 11 -0.55 -0.61 12.12
CA LEU A 11 0.63 -1.05 12.87
C LEU A 11 1.72 -1.70 11.98
N TYR A 12 1.33 -2.49 10.97
CA TYR A 12 2.29 -3.05 10.01
C TYR A 12 2.97 -1.95 9.20
N HIS A 13 2.20 -0.99 8.68
CA HIS A 13 2.74 0.11 7.89
C HIS A 13 3.69 0.99 8.73
N ILE A 14 3.38 1.17 10.01
CA ILE A 14 4.23 1.93 10.94
C ILE A 14 5.55 1.20 11.19
N LYS A 15 5.49 -0.10 11.51
CA LYS A 15 6.71 -0.92 11.63
C LYS A 15 7.53 -0.90 10.35
N LYS A 16 6.88 -0.89 9.18
CA LYS A 16 7.54 -0.79 7.87
C LYS A 16 8.23 0.58 7.70
N SER A 17 7.60 1.68 8.11
CA SER A 17 8.20 3.02 8.07
C SER A 17 9.40 3.15 9.01
N LEU A 18 9.38 2.45 10.15
CA LEU A 18 10.51 2.42 11.09
C LEU A 18 11.63 1.45 10.67
N ALA A 19 11.34 0.49 9.77
CA ALA A 19 12.30 -0.54 9.38
C ALA A 19 13.67 -0.02 8.92
N PRO A 20 13.78 1.07 8.12
CA PRO A 20 15.08 1.64 7.78
C PRO A 20 15.90 2.06 9.00
N LEU A 21 15.26 2.62 10.03
CA LEU A 21 15.94 3.01 11.27
C LEU A 21 16.46 1.79 12.03
N PHE A 22 15.71 0.68 12.02
CA PHE A 22 16.08 -0.52 12.77
C PHE A 22 17.12 -1.40 12.07
N TYR A 23 17.09 -1.46 10.74
CA TYR A 23 17.88 -2.45 9.98
C TYR A 23 18.96 -1.85 9.09
N ALA A 24 18.92 -0.53 8.82
CA ALA A 24 19.89 0.15 7.97
C ALA A 24 20.68 1.25 8.70
N SER A 25 20.45 1.44 10.01
CA SER A 25 21.25 2.36 10.82
C SER A 25 22.57 1.72 11.22
N GLU A 26 23.67 2.48 11.14
CA GLU A 26 24.99 2.10 11.67
C GLU A 26 25.10 2.34 13.19
N THR A 27 24.11 3.01 13.78
CA THR A 27 24.06 3.26 15.23
C THR A 27 23.71 1.99 16.00
N LYS A 28 24.02 1.94 17.29
CA LYS A 28 23.60 0.85 18.19
C LYS A 28 22.27 1.14 18.89
N ASP A 29 21.90 2.40 18.91
CA ASP A 29 20.74 2.96 19.59
C ASP A 29 20.10 4.08 18.77
N LEU A 30 18.83 4.34 19.03
CA LEU A 30 18.04 5.40 18.42
C LEU A 30 17.56 6.38 19.47
N SER A 31 17.79 7.68 19.24
CA SER A 31 17.18 8.70 20.09
C SER A 31 15.66 8.76 19.90
N LEU A 32 14.94 9.06 20.97
CA LEU A 32 13.48 9.20 20.95
C LEU A 32 13.01 10.25 19.92
N ASN A 33 13.80 11.31 19.72
CA ASN A 33 13.53 12.34 18.70
C ASN A 33 13.66 11.83 17.27
N CYS A 34 14.49 10.82 17.00
CA CYS A 34 14.57 10.17 15.70
C CYS A 34 13.29 9.38 15.40
N LEU A 35 12.82 8.59 16.39
CA LEU A 35 11.58 7.82 16.30
C LEU A 35 10.36 8.74 16.12
N LYS A 36 10.24 9.81 16.91
CA LYS A 36 9.16 10.80 16.79
C LYS A 36 9.12 11.40 15.37
N ARG A 37 10.27 11.79 14.82
CA ARG A 37 10.35 12.37 13.46
C ARG A 37 9.97 11.37 12.36
N ALA A 38 10.31 10.09 12.51
CA ALA A 38 9.93 9.08 11.52
C ALA A 38 8.43 8.73 11.57
N LEU A 39 7.78 8.89 12.72
CA LEU A 39 6.36 8.65 12.90
C LEU A 39 5.50 9.86 12.51
N MET A 40 6.04 11.08 12.63
CA MET A 40 5.35 12.31 12.25
C MET A 40 5.64 12.66 10.79
N ALA A 41 4.61 12.60 9.93
CA ALA A 41 4.68 13.23 8.61
C ALA A 41 4.89 14.74 8.81
N SER A 42 6.06 15.26 8.43
CA SER A 42 6.49 16.67 8.45
C SER A 42 5.36 17.69 8.69
N SER A 43 4.98 17.89 9.95
CA SER A 43 4.19 19.06 10.33
C SER A 43 5.18 20.19 10.52
N LYS A 44 5.11 21.20 9.65
CA LYS A 44 5.81 22.48 9.83
C LYS A 44 5.35 23.24 11.09
N ASP A 45 4.47 22.68 11.90
CA ASP A 45 4.16 23.19 13.22
C ASP A 45 5.33 22.91 14.18
N SER A 46 6.17 23.93 14.35
CA SER A 46 7.14 24.07 15.43
C SER A 46 6.50 24.23 16.82
N SER A 47 5.18 24.02 16.95
CA SER A 47 4.43 24.10 18.20
C SER A 47 3.92 22.73 18.66
N VAL A 48 4.68 21.66 18.40
CA VAL A 48 4.42 20.38 19.07
C VAL A 48 4.91 20.54 20.51
N GLY A 49 3.98 20.90 21.40
CA GLY A 49 4.22 20.90 22.83
C GLY A 49 4.82 19.56 23.26
N GLU A 50 5.65 19.61 24.28
CA GLU A 50 6.22 18.47 25.01
C GLU A 50 5.10 17.59 25.61
N ALA A 51 4.31 16.92 24.77
CA ALA A 51 3.51 15.82 25.24
C ALA A 51 4.50 14.74 25.67
N GLU A 52 4.71 14.63 26.98
CA GLU A 52 5.49 13.57 27.60
C GLU A 52 4.95 12.24 27.07
N THR A 53 5.79 11.55 26.29
CA THR A 53 5.44 10.21 25.86
C THR A 53 5.50 9.32 27.07
N LEU A 54 4.45 8.54 27.32
CA LEU A 54 4.48 7.52 28.37
C LEU A 54 5.50 6.39 28.06
N TYR A 55 6.01 6.32 26.83
CA TYR A 55 7.11 5.46 26.48
C TYR A 55 8.43 5.98 27.06
N GLN A 56 9.04 5.18 27.93
CA GLN A 56 10.37 5.40 28.47
C GLN A 56 11.34 4.36 27.89
N PRO A 57 12.42 4.78 27.21
CA PRO A 57 13.44 3.87 26.71
C PRO A 57 14.13 3.10 27.84
N THR A 58 14.58 1.88 27.55
CA THR A 58 15.24 0.99 28.51
C THR A 58 16.65 1.42 28.86
N SER A 59 17.28 2.29 28.06
CA SER A 59 18.65 2.76 28.33
C SER A 59 18.69 3.92 29.33
N SER A 60 19.75 3.96 30.14
CA SER A 60 20.04 5.04 31.08
C SER A 60 20.23 6.41 30.41
N GLU A 61 20.48 6.43 29.10
CA GLU A 61 20.68 7.63 28.30
C GLU A 61 19.39 8.09 27.57
N GLY A 62 18.27 7.38 27.73
CA GLY A 62 17.01 7.73 27.07
C GLY A 62 16.98 7.40 25.57
N ASN A 63 17.79 6.43 25.14
CA ASN A 63 17.83 5.91 23.77
C ASN A 63 17.23 4.49 23.69
N VAL A 64 16.64 4.17 22.54
CA VAL A 64 16.07 2.84 22.27
C VAL A 64 17.15 1.95 21.64
N PRO A 65 17.56 0.85 22.28
CA PRO A 65 18.52 -0.08 21.71
C PRO A 65 17.97 -0.72 20.42
N LEU A 66 18.77 -0.75 19.35
CA LEU A 66 18.36 -1.33 18.07
C LEU A 66 18.27 -2.87 18.09
N SER A 67 18.96 -3.50 19.03
CA SER A 67 18.85 -4.92 19.33
C SER A 67 17.47 -5.31 19.90
N GLU A 68 16.74 -4.34 20.45
CA GLU A 68 15.42 -4.55 21.04
C GLU A 68 14.33 -4.07 20.08
N LYS A 69 13.45 -4.97 19.66
CA LYS A 69 12.24 -4.57 18.94
C LYS A 69 11.34 -3.83 19.91
N ILE A 70 10.93 -2.61 19.57
CA ILE A 70 9.89 -1.89 20.32
C ILE A 70 8.61 -2.75 20.30
N PRO A 71 8.06 -3.11 21.47
CA PRO A 71 6.79 -3.83 21.56
C PRO A 71 5.63 -3.07 20.91
N ASP A 72 4.66 -3.80 20.37
CA ASP A 72 3.49 -3.23 19.68
C ASP A 72 2.71 -2.23 20.55
N LYS A 73 2.58 -2.56 21.84
CA LYS A 73 1.94 -1.69 22.84
C LYS A 73 2.63 -0.33 22.93
N ASP A 74 3.96 -0.34 22.99
CA ASP A 74 4.76 0.87 23.18
C ASP A 74 4.76 1.74 21.92
N LEU A 75 4.76 1.09 20.75
CA LEU A 75 4.61 1.77 19.48
C LEU A 75 3.23 2.42 19.33
N VAL A 76 2.16 1.75 19.77
CA VAL A 76 0.81 2.32 19.81
C VAL A 76 0.75 3.51 20.77
N GLU A 77 1.35 3.40 21.95
CA GLU A 77 1.38 4.50 22.91
C GLU A 77 2.12 5.72 22.36
N LEU A 78 3.25 5.50 21.68
CA LEU A 78 4.04 6.56 21.03
C LEU A 78 3.23 7.31 19.96
N LEU A 79 2.32 6.62 19.25
CA LEU A 79 1.44 7.24 18.25
C LEU A 79 0.29 8.01 18.89
N LEU A 80 -0.32 7.44 19.93
CA LEU A 80 -1.44 8.07 20.63
C LEU A 80 -1.01 9.32 21.43
N THR A 81 0.29 9.47 21.71
CA THR A 81 0.84 10.59 22.49
C THR A 81 1.44 11.71 21.64
N ASN A 82 2.08 11.42 20.50
CA ASN A 82 2.87 12.42 19.74
C ASN A 82 2.11 13.25 18.68
N GLY A 83 0.80 13.45 18.83
CA GLY A 83 0.02 14.40 18.02
C GLY A 83 -0.42 13.90 16.64
N GLY A 84 -1.43 14.57 16.06
CA GLY A 84 -2.12 14.16 14.83
C GLY A 84 -3.42 13.37 15.09
N GLU A 85 -3.72 12.40 14.22
CA GLU A 85 -4.90 11.51 14.31
C GLU A 85 -4.97 10.70 15.62
N GLY A 86 -3.82 10.47 16.29
CA GLY A 86 -3.72 9.72 17.54
C GLY A 86 -4.56 10.31 18.69
N ARG A 87 -4.74 11.64 18.73
CA ARG A 87 -5.64 12.29 19.70
C ARG A 87 -7.11 11.96 19.45
N GLY A 88 -7.51 11.87 18.18
CA GLY A 88 -8.86 11.47 17.79
C GLY A 88 -9.14 10.02 18.19
N VAL A 89 -8.20 9.12 17.92
CA VAL A 89 -8.31 7.70 18.32
C VAL A 89 -8.38 7.54 19.83
N ARG A 90 -7.55 8.27 20.59
CA ARG A 90 -7.60 8.25 22.06
C ARG A 90 -8.94 8.73 22.59
N LYS A 91 -9.47 9.84 22.05
CA LYS A 91 -10.79 10.35 22.41
C LYS A 91 -11.90 9.34 22.12
N VAL A 92 -11.89 8.72 20.94
CA VAL A 92 -12.87 7.67 20.59
C VAL A 92 -12.73 6.48 21.54
N PHE A 93 -11.52 6.06 21.89
CA PHE A 93 -11.32 4.98 22.86
C PHE A 93 -11.87 5.35 24.25
N GLU A 94 -11.62 6.57 24.72
CA GLU A 94 -12.15 7.09 25.99
C GLU A 94 -13.69 7.16 25.99
N GLU A 95 -14.32 7.55 24.87
CA GLU A 95 -15.78 7.54 24.70
C GLU A 95 -16.37 6.13 24.72
N LEU A 96 -15.60 5.12 24.30
CA LEU A 96 -16.02 3.71 24.32
C LEU A 96 -15.81 3.06 25.69
N CYS A 97 -14.93 3.61 26.53
CA CYS A 97 -14.72 3.18 27.90
C CYS A 97 -15.83 3.73 28.80
N GLU A 98 -16.32 2.91 29.73
CA GLU A 98 -17.37 3.32 30.66
C GLU A 98 -16.81 4.31 31.71
N ASN A 99 -17.39 5.51 31.82
CA ASN A 99 -17.17 6.56 32.83
C ASN A 99 -15.87 6.46 33.67
N GLY A 100 -14.73 6.81 33.06
CA GLY A 100 -13.44 6.94 33.74
C GLY A 100 -12.62 5.65 33.83
N ASN A 101 -13.10 4.54 33.26
CA ASN A 101 -12.33 3.31 33.18
C ASN A 101 -11.24 3.40 32.10
N LYS A 102 -10.05 2.84 32.37
CA LYS A 102 -8.92 2.85 31.42
C LYS A 102 -9.01 1.75 30.36
N ASN A 103 -9.95 0.83 30.51
CA ASN A 103 -10.12 -0.33 29.64
C ASN A 103 -11.58 -0.45 29.19
N ILE A 104 -11.77 -0.89 27.96
CA ILE A 104 -13.09 -1.25 27.44
C ILE A 104 -13.52 -2.62 27.98
N THR A 105 -14.77 -2.74 28.40
CA THR A 105 -15.32 -4.01 28.85
C THR A 105 -15.52 -4.96 27.67
N ARG A 106 -15.50 -6.28 27.89
CA ARG A 106 -15.79 -7.27 26.83
C ARG A 106 -17.15 -7.03 26.17
N LYS A 107 -18.16 -6.68 26.96
CA LYS A 107 -19.50 -6.30 26.48
C LYS A 107 -19.48 -4.99 25.70
N GLY A 108 -18.74 -3.98 26.20
CA GLY A 108 -18.55 -2.71 25.51
C GLY A 108 -17.89 -2.88 24.14
N PHE A 109 -16.84 -3.71 24.06
CA PHE A 109 -16.16 -4.01 22.80
C PHE A 109 -17.03 -4.81 21.84
N LEU A 110 -17.80 -5.79 22.34
CA LEU A 110 -18.77 -6.50 21.51
C LEU A 110 -19.81 -5.54 20.92
N ARG A 111 -20.34 -4.61 21.73
CA ARG A 111 -21.26 -3.57 21.26
C ARG A 111 -20.62 -2.65 20.22
N PHE A 112 -19.37 -2.22 20.44
CA PHE A 112 -18.61 -1.44 19.46
C PHE A 112 -18.53 -2.15 18.11
N LEU A 113 -18.21 -3.45 18.09
CA LEU A 113 -18.15 -4.23 16.85
C LEU A 113 -19.51 -4.38 16.18
N GLN A 114 -20.58 -4.58 16.95
CA GLN A 114 -21.93 -4.83 16.41
C GLN A 114 -22.64 -3.57 15.92
N VAL A 115 -22.33 -2.41 16.50
CA VAL A 115 -23.07 -1.15 16.28
C VAL A 115 -22.24 -0.14 15.50
N LEU A 116 -20.98 0.08 15.89
CA LEU A 116 -20.16 1.16 15.34
C LEU A 116 -19.26 0.71 14.18
N GLN A 117 -18.76 -0.53 14.23
CA GLN A 117 -17.91 -1.07 13.15
C GLN A 117 -18.70 -1.83 12.08
N ARG A 118 -19.95 -2.18 12.35
CA ARG A 118 -20.80 -2.89 11.39
C ARG A 118 -21.31 -1.93 10.33
N ASP A 119 -21.22 -2.33 9.06
CA ASP A 119 -21.94 -1.65 7.99
C ASP A 119 -23.46 -1.92 8.11
N PRO A 120 -24.29 -0.89 8.36
CA PRO A 120 -25.73 -1.07 8.56
C PRO A 120 -26.47 -1.52 7.29
N ARG A 121 -25.85 -1.42 6.11
CA ARG A 121 -26.43 -1.86 4.84
C ARG A 121 -26.39 -3.37 4.67
N LEU A 122 -25.58 -4.09 5.46
CA LEU A 122 -25.45 -5.54 5.37
C LEU A 122 -26.67 -6.24 5.94
N ASN A 123 -27.22 -7.19 5.17
CA ASN A 123 -28.32 -8.04 5.59
C ASN A 123 -27.92 -8.91 6.81
N GLU A 124 -28.75 -8.93 7.85
CA GLU A 124 -28.44 -9.63 9.11
C GLU A 124 -28.48 -11.16 8.99
N ALA A 125 -29.27 -11.73 8.07
CA ALA A 125 -29.32 -13.17 7.87
C ALA A 125 -28.08 -13.69 7.13
N ARG A 126 -27.58 -12.93 6.14
CA ARG A 126 -26.36 -13.27 5.39
C ARG A 126 -25.07 -12.90 6.13
N HIS A 127 -25.09 -11.79 6.87
CA HIS A 127 -23.96 -11.27 7.63
C HIS A 127 -24.40 -11.03 9.08
N PRO A 128 -24.53 -12.10 9.88
CA PRO A 128 -24.98 -11.99 11.27
C PRO A 128 -24.01 -11.13 12.09
N LYS A 129 -24.56 -10.47 13.12
CA LYS A 129 -23.77 -9.74 14.11
C LYS A 129 -22.75 -10.68 14.75
N ILE A 130 -21.54 -10.17 14.99
CA ILE A 130 -20.47 -10.96 15.60
C ILE A 130 -20.91 -11.49 16.96
N SER A 131 -20.72 -12.78 17.23
CA SER A 131 -20.97 -13.39 18.53
C SER A 131 -19.76 -13.24 19.45
N GLU A 132 -19.91 -13.51 20.75
CA GLU A 132 -18.75 -13.53 21.66
C GLU A 132 -17.66 -14.51 21.23
N ARG A 133 -18.07 -15.71 20.78
CA ARG A 133 -17.13 -16.70 20.23
C ARG A 133 -16.46 -16.19 18.95
N GLY A 134 -17.22 -15.52 18.09
CA GLY A 134 -16.69 -14.89 16.88
C GLY A 134 -15.70 -13.77 17.20
N MET A 135 -15.94 -13.00 18.26
CA MET A 135 -15.00 -12.00 18.76
C MET A 135 -13.71 -12.63 19.28
N ASP A 136 -13.78 -13.76 20.00
CA ASP A 136 -12.58 -14.50 20.41
C ASP A 136 -11.77 -15.00 19.21
N SER A 137 -12.46 -15.53 18.20
CA SER A 137 -11.82 -15.93 16.95
C SER A 137 -11.18 -14.73 16.25
N LEU A 138 -11.88 -13.59 16.15
CA LEU A 138 -11.38 -12.36 15.54
C LEU A 138 -10.12 -11.85 16.25
N LEU A 139 -10.14 -11.79 17.59
CA LEU A 139 -8.99 -11.35 18.39
C LEU A 139 -7.78 -12.26 18.20
N LYS A 140 -8.02 -13.57 18.01
CA LYS A 140 -6.96 -14.54 17.68
C LYS A 140 -6.52 -14.45 16.22
N SER A 141 -7.42 -14.02 15.32
CA SER A 141 -7.22 -14.06 13.87
C SER A 141 -6.97 -12.71 13.24
N LEU A 142 -6.73 -11.64 14.01
CA LEU A 142 -6.52 -10.25 13.54
C LEU A 142 -5.66 -10.22 12.28
N GLY A 143 -6.34 -10.21 11.14
CA GLY A 143 -5.85 -10.70 9.87
C GLY A 143 -6.98 -10.54 8.87
N TYR A 144 -6.65 -9.89 7.76
CA TYR A 144 -7.62 -9.30 6.85
C TYR A 144 -8.53 -10.33 6.21
N PRO A 145 -9.82 -10.00 6.02
CA PRO A 145 -10.73 -10.88 5.30
C PRO A 145 -10.22 -11.07 3.88
N LYS A 146 -10.21 -12.33 3.46
CA LYS A 146 -9.91 -12.74 2.11
C LYS A 146 -11.20 -12.60 1.30
N PHE A 147 -11.18 -11.71 0.31
CA PHE A 147 -12.28 -11.61 -0.65
C PHE A 147 -12.03 -12.63 -1.76
N GLU A 148 -12.98 -13.52 -2.01
CA GLU A 148 -13.01 -14.38 -3.19
C GLU A 148 -14.27 -14.04 -3.97
N GLU A 149 -14.10 -13.34 -5.08
CA GLU A 149 -15.15 -13.16 -6.08
C GLU A 149 -15.33 -14.46 -6.88
N SER A 150 -16.56 -14.76 -7.27
CA SER A 150 -16.84 -15.84 -8.22
C SER A 150 -16.26 -15.47 -9.58
N MET A 151 -15.44 -16.34 -10.17
CA MET A 151 -14.80 -16.15 -11.48
C MET A 151 -15.42 -17.08 -12.56
N HIS A 152 -16.70 -17.44 -12.40
CA HIS A 152 -17.40 -18.42 -13.25
C HIS A 152 -18.42 -17.81 -14.23
N GLU A 153 -18.74 -16.53 -14.10
CA GLU A 153 -19.57 -15.81 -15.07
C GLU A 153 -18.85 -15.64 -16.43
N PRO A 154 -19.56 -15.36 -17.53
CA PRO A 154 -18.95 -15.02 -18.82
C PRO A 154 -18.08 -13.74 -18.78
N LEU A 155 -17.06 -13.65 -19.65
CA LEU A 155 -16.10 -12.53 -19.67
C LEU A 155 -16.74 -11.11 -19.72
N PRO A 156 -17.84 -10.87 -20.46
CA PRO A 156 -18.49 -9.55 -20.49
C PRO A 156 -19.09 -9.10 -19.14
N CYS A 157 -19.20 -9.99 -18.16
CA CYS A 157 -19.74 -9.69 -16.84
C CYS A 157 -18.70 -9.11 -15.86
N TYR A 158 -17.44 -8.97 -16.28
CA TYR A 158 -16.36 -8.44 -15.45
C TYR A 158 -15.84 -7.11 -15.96
N PHE A 159 -15.48 -6.23 -15.02
CA PHE A 159 -14.60 -5.11 -15.35
C PHE A 159 -13.18 -5.64 -15.57
N ILE A 160 -12.59 -5.31 -16.71
CA ILE A 160 -11.24 -5.73 -17.08
C ILE A 160 -10.31 -4.52 -17.01
N ASN A 161 -9.32 -4.57 -16.11
CA ASN A 161 -8.26 -3.57 -16.07
C ASN A 161 -7.45 -3.65 -17.38
N SER A 162 -7.52 -2.58 -18.18
CA SER A 162 -7.06 -2.53 -19.57
C SER A 162 -6.18 -1.30 -19.80
N SER A 163 -5.14 -1.44 -20.62
CA SER A 163 -4.20 -0.38 -20.98
C SER A 163 -4.29 -0.09 -22.46
N HIS A 164 -4.42 1.19 -22.79
CA HIS A 164 -4.39 1.72 -24.15
C HIS A 164 -3.00 2.25 -24.47
N ASN A 165 -2.53 2.06 -25.71
CA ASN A 165 -1.19 2.39 -26.19
C ASN A 165 -0.11 2.02 -25.18
N THR A 166 -0.11 0.75 -24.74
CA THR A 166 0.67 0.31 -23.57
C THR A 166 2.15 0.64 -23.67
N TYR A 167 2.74 0.58 -24.86
CA TYR A 167 4.13 0.96 -25.12
C TYR A 167 4.47 2.42 -24.78
N CYS A 168 3.49 3.33 -24.79
CA CYS A 168 3.70 4.76 -24.68
C CYS A 168 4.04 5.18 -23.25
N ILE A 169 5.23 5.75 -23.06
CA ILE A 169 5.64 6.45 -21.85
C ILE A 169 5.69 7.96 -22.13
N GLY A 170 4.85 8.74 -21.44
CA GLY A 170 4.77 10.19 -21.61
C GLY A 170 3.74 10.62 -22.66
N LEU A 171 4.15 11.52 -23.57
CA LEU A 171 3.24 12.15 -24.54
C LEU A 171 2.91 11.20 -25.70
N GLN A 172 1.69 11.29 -26.25
CA GLN A 172 1.31 10.53 -27.45
C GLN A 172 1.99 11.07 -28.73
N VAL A 173 2.28 12.37 -28.76
CA VAL A 173 2.84 13.07 -29.92
C VAL A 173 3.91 14.05 -29.46
N LYS A 174 5.06 14.09 -30.14
CA LYS A 174 6.16 15.00 -29.79
C LYS A 174 5.76 16.48 -29.82
N GLY A 175 4.84 16.86 -30.70
CA GLY A 175 4.28 18.22 -30.78
C GLY A 175 3.46 18.68 -29.57
N ALA A 176 2.99 17.75 -28.71
CA ALA A 176 2.27 18.10 -27.49
C ALA A 176 3.15 18.77 -26.41
N GLN A 177 4.46 18.80 -26.61
CA GLN A 177 5.40 19.58 -25.79
C GLN A 177 5.16 21.09 -25.85
N LEU A 178 4.47 21.57 -26.89
CA LEU A 178 4.05 22.98 -27.02
C LEU A 178 2.98 23.38 -25.99
N PHE A 179 2.38 22.41 -25.28
CA PHE A 179 1.49 22.68 -24.16
C PHE A 179 2.29 22.77 -22.84
N PRO A 180 2.35 23.94 -22.20
CA PRO A 180 3.21 24.21 -21.04
C PRO A 180 2.85 23.40 -19.77
N SER A 181 1.74 22.66 -19.77
CA SER A 181 1.25 21.87 -18.63
C SER A 181 1.84 20.45 -18.56
N SER A 182 2.64 20.02 -19.53
CA SER A 182 3.14 18.64 -19.63
C SER A 182 4.45 18.45 -18.84
N SER A 183 4.42 17.64 -17.78
CA SER A 183 5.62 17.27 -17.00
C SER A 183 6.56 16.34 -17.77
N HIS A 184 6.02 15.57 -18.72
CA HIS A 184 6.78 14.68 -19.59
C HIS A 184 7.05 15.39 -20.91
N ARG A 185 8.33 15.49 -21.25
CA ARG A 185 8.80 16.26 -22.40
C ARG A 185 9.05 15.42 -23.63
N GLU A 186 8.77 14.13 -23.63
CA GLU A 186 9.09 13.27 -24.78
C GLU A 186 7.94 12.29 -25.06
N ALA A 187 7.74 12.01 -26.34
CA ALA A 187 6.83 10.96 -26.81
C ALA A 187 7.68 9.73 -27.07
N LEU A 188 7.61 8.77 -26.15
CA LEU A 188 8.52 7.63 -26.13
C LEU A 188 7.75 6.30 -26.03
N ALA A 189 8.29 5.27 -26.68
CA ALA A 189 7.87 3.89 -26.57
C ALA A 189 8.91 3.10 -25.77
N ASP A 190 8.47 2.27 -24.82
CA ASP A 190 9.34 1.41 -24.01
C ASP A 190 8.78 -0.02 -23.93
N VAL A 191 9.65 -1.00 -23.74
CA VAL A 191 9.30 -2.41 -23.53
C VAL A 191 8.97 -2.68 -22.05
N GLU A 192 9.65 -2.00 -21.11
CA GLU A 192 9.49 -2.27 -19.67
C GLU A 192 8.07 -1.92 -19.17
N ILE A 193 7.39 -0.97 -19.81
CA ILE A 193 6.04 -0.57 -19.42
C ILE A 193 5.03 -1.72 -19.53
N TYR A 194 5.19 -2.63 -20.50
CA TYR A 194 4.38 -3.85 -20.59
C TYR A 194 4.50 -4.71 -19.33
N ARG A 195 5.72 -4.88 -18.83
CA ARG A 195 5.98 -5.61 -17.59
C ARG A 195 5.34 -4.89 -16.40
N GLN A 196 5.47 -3.57 -16.30
CA GLN A 196 4.91 -2.79 -15.20
C GLN A 196 3.38 -2.84 -15.16
N VAL A 197 2.69 -2.68 -16.30
CA VAL A 197 1.22 -2.75 -16.33
C VAL A 197 0.72 -4.16 -16.01
N LEU A 198 1.40 -5.21 -16.48
CA LEU A 198 1.03 -6.59 -16.16
C LEU A 198 1.25 -6.90 -14.66
N LEU A 199 2.33 -6.39 -14.06
CA LEU A 199 2.60 -6.53 -12.62
C LEU A 199 1.60 -5.75 -11.75
N SER A 200 1.09 -4.61 -12.24
CA SER A 200 0.09 -3.81 -11.53
C SER A 200 -1.32 -4.42 -11.57
N GLY A 201 -1.53 -5.45 -12.40
CA GLY A 201 -2.78 -6.21 -12.50
C GLY A 201 -3.54 -6.03 -13.81
N CYS A 202 -3.01 -5.24 -14.76
CA CYS A 202 -3.61 -5.10 -16.10
C CYS A 202 -3.75 -6.47 -16.79
N ARG A 203 -4.88 -6.71 -17.47
CA ARG A 203 -5.21 -7.98 -18.15
C ARG A 203 -5.41 -7.82 -19.66
N CYS A 204 -5.46 -6.59 -20.17
CA CYS A 204 -5.56 -6.27 -21.60
C CYS A 204 -4.53 -5.19 -21.95
N ILE A 205 -3.71 -5.45 -22.97
CA ILE A 205 -2.65 -4.56 -23.44
C ILE A 205 -2.78 -4.35 -24.94
N GLU A 206 -2.29 -3.22 -25.42
CA GLU A 206 -2.36 -2.82 -26.82
C GLU A 206 -0.97 -2.85 -27.50
N LEU A 207 -0.95 -3.26 -28.77
CA LEU A 207 0.24 -3.44 -29.58
C LEU A 207 0.03 -2.84 -30.98
N ASP A 208 0.58 -1.65 -31.20
CA ASP A 208 0.50 -0.98 -32.50
C ASP A 208 1.68 -1.38 -33.38
N CYS A 209 1.48 -2.43 -34.18
CA CYS A 209 2.52 -3.00 -35.03
C CYS A 209 2.65 -2.24 -36.35
N TRP A 210 3.89 -1.91 -36.72
CA TRP A 210 4.25 -1.26 -37.99
C TRP A 210 5.43 -1.98 -38.66
N ASP A 211 5.58 -1.77 -39.96
CA ASP A 211 6.74 -2.26 -40.72
C ASP A 211 7.98 -1.43 -40.37
N GLY A 212 9.04 -2.09 -39.88
CA GLY A 212 10.35 -1.47 -39.62
C GLY A 212 11.44 -2.02 -40.54
N SER A 213 12.62 -1.38 -40.53
CA SER A 213 13.76 -1.74 -41.40
C SER A 213 14.27 -3.16 -41.18
N ASP A 214 14.28 -3.62 -39.92
CA ASP A 214 14.85 -4.91 -39.50
C ASP A 214 13.76 -5.91 -39.03
N GLY A 215 12.50 -5.64 -39.40
CA GLY A 215 11.32 -6.41 -39.03
C GLY A 215 10.23 -5.57 -38.35
N PRO A 216 9.14 -6.21 -37.87
CA PRO A 216 8.03 -5.49 -37.27
C PRO A 216 8.42 -4.77 -35.98
N VAL A 217 7.97 -3.53 -35.85
CA VAL A 217 8.17 -2.65 -34.70
C VAL A 217 6.84 -2.28 -34.05
N ILE A 218 6.89 -1.84 -32.80
CA ILE A 218 5.77 -1.20 -32.12
C ILE A 218 6.07 0.29 -31.96
N THR A 219 5.13 1.15 -32.35
CA THR A 219 5.22 2.61 -32.18
C THR A 219 3.86 3.27 -32.41
N HIS A 220 3.72 4.53 -32.00
CA HIS A 220 2.54 5.32 -32.37
C HIS A 220 2.71 5.86 -33.79
N GLY A 221 1.92 5.35 -34.73
CA GLY A 221 2.03 5.77 -36.13
C GLY A 221 1.05 6.87 -36.54
N PRO A 222 1.27 7.47 -37.73
CA PRO A 222 2.47 7.33 -38.56
C PRO A 222 3.69 8.03 -37.93
N ALA A 223 4.87 7.40 -38.00
CA ALA A 223 6.10 7.92 -37.36
C ALA A 223 6.46 9.36 -37.78
N ALA A 224 6.18 9.72 -39.04
CA ALA A 224 6.40 11.06 -39.56
C ALA A 224 5.60 12.15 -38.80
N VAL A 225 4.44 11.80 -38.27
CA VAL A 225 3.53 12.72 -37.56
C VAL A 225 3.77 12.66 -36.06
N MET A 226 3.80 11.45 -35.50
CA MET A 226 3.81 11.25 -34.06
C MET A 226 5.21 11.41 -33.46
N ARG A 227 6.24 11.09 -34.27
CA ARG A 227 7.67 11.23 -33.96
C ARG A 227 8.07 10.53 -32.65
N MET A 228 7.46 9.37 -32.40
CA MET A 228 7.83 8.45 -31.32
C MET A 228 8.91 7.48 -31.80
N ASN A 229 9.76 6.99 -30.89
CA ASN A 229 10.73 5.96 -31.23
C ASN A 229 10.04 4.61 -31.51
N GLU A 230 10.76 3.72 -32.16
CA GLU A 230 10.34 2.36 -32.47
C GLU A 230 10.97 1.37 -31.50
N ILE A 231 10.18 0.40 -31.03
CA ILE A 231 10.69 -0.75 -30.28
C ILE A 231 10.48 -2.02 -31.11
N PRO A 232 11.48 -2.92 -31.26
CA PRO A 232 11.29 -4.14 -32.03
C PRO A 232 10.27 -5.07 -31.35
N LEU A 233 9.30 -5.59 -32.11
CA LEU A 233 8.27 -6.51 -31.58
C LEU A 233 8.89 -7.74 -30.88
N LYS A 234 10.05 -8.19 -31.37
CA LYS A 234 10.77 -9.38 -30.86
C LYS A 234 11.43 -9.19 -29.49
N VAL A 235 11.69 -7.95 -29.04
CA VAL A 235 12.64 -7.69 -27.94
C VAL A 235 12.06 -7.88 -26.53
N GLY A 236 10.75 -8.04 -26.33
CA GLY A 236 10.26 -8.22 -24.93
C GLY A 236 8.92 -8.87 -24.67
N ILE A 237 8.12 -9.19 -25.70
CA ILE A 237 6.75 -9.71 -25.47
C ILE A 237 6.66 -11.22 -25.74
N LEU A 238 7.54 -11.76 -26.60
CA LEU A 238 7.50 -13.15 -27.06
C LEU A 238 8.74 -13.98 -26.68
N SER A 239 9.77 -13.38 -26.07
CA SER A 239 10.94 -14.14 -25.64
C SER A 239 10.60 -14.94 -24.37
N ARG A 240 10.69 -16.27 -24.45
CA ARG A 240 10.35 -17.22 -23.36
C ARG A 240 11.04 -16.95 -22.01
N GLN A 241 12.04 -16.07 -21.96
CA GLN A 241 12.79 -15.73 -20.75
C GLN A 241 12.05 -14.82 -19.77
N ALA A 242 11.01 -14.09 -20.20
CA ALA A 242 10.25 -13.19 -19.30
C ALA A 242 9.19 -13.92 -18.43
N LEU A 243 8.90 -15.19 -18.72
CA LEU A 243 7.82 -15.96 -18.08
C LEU A 243 8.30 -17.17 -17.24
N THR A 244 9.62 -17.38 -17.10
CA THR A 244 10.13 -18.40 -16.18
C THR A 244 9.73 -18.04 -14.74
N PRO A 245 8.95 -18.87 -14.04
CA PRO A 245 8.73 -18.69 -12.62
C PRO A 245 10.10 -18.73 -11.93
N LEU A 246 10.44 -17.69 -11.18
CA LEU A 246 11.49 -17.80 -10.17
C LEU A 246 11.15 -19.03 -9.32
N GLY A 247 12.03 -20.03 -9.34
CA GLY A 247 11.82 -21.30 -8.66
C GLY A 247 11.42 -21.10 -7.21
N ASP A 248 10.53 -21.97 -6.72
CA ASP A 248 10.15 -22.01 -5.31
C ASP A 248 11.41 -22.18 -4.45
N PRO A 249 11.76 -21.25 -3.55
CA PRO A 249 12.92 -21.39 -2.67
C PRO A 249 12.71 -22.45 -1.56
N ARG A 250 11.67 -23.29 -1.67
CA ARG A 250 11.38 -24.41 -0.76
C ARG A 250 11.40 -25.77 -1.46
N ARG A 251 12.34 -25.97 -2.38
CA ARG A 251 12.82 -27.31 -2.75
C ARG A 251 14.33 -27.36 -2.67
#